data_AF-A0A328FAZ3-F1
#
_entry.id   AF-A0A328FAZ3-F1
#
_cell.length_a   1.000
_cell.length_b   1.000
_cell.length_c   1.000
_cell.angle_alpha   90.00
_cell.angle_beta   90.00
_cell.angle_gamma   90.00
#
_symmetry.space_group_name_H-M   'P 1'
#
loop_
_entity.id
_entity.type
_entity.pdbx_description
1 polymer ?
#
loop_
_entity_poly.entity_id
_entity_poly.type
_entity_poly.pdbx_seq_one_letter_code
_entity_poly.pdbx_strand_id
1 'polypeptide(L)'
;MEMFDLKKLATAPLSFTYPITASVSILTTVTGDSRQYASVAVIYGSMSLWSGTMTQMAPKITIPYDIVAGEITIKEGGSFTLTIPTTMQNGSVAANLTIMSTTQTVPFTAVVASWPVSS
;
A
#
# COMPACT_ATOMS: atom_id res chain seq x y z
N MET A 1 -25.76 -5.08 -32.31
CA MET A 1 -25.51 -3.78 -31.66
C MET A 1 -25.06 -4.09 -30.24
N GLU A 2 -23.76 -4.28 -30.05
CA GLU A 2 -23.19 -4.53 -28.72
C GLU A 2 -23.40 -3.28 -27.87
N MET A 3 -24.18 -3.43 -26.81
CA MET A 3 -24.31 -2.43 -25.77
C MET A 3 -22.96 -2.35 -25.06
N PHE A 4 -22.19 -1.30 -25.34
CA PHE A 4 -21.02 -0.93 -24.55
C PHE A 4 -21.48 -0.70 -23.12
N ASP A 5 -21.29 -1.70 -22.26
CA ASP A 5 -21.65 -1.63 -20.85
C ASP A 5 -20.69 -0.68 -20.14
N LEU A 6 -21.07 0.61 -20.09
CA LEU A 6 -20.33 1.69 -19.43
C LEU A 6 -20.06 1.40 -17.94
N LYS A 7 -20.74 0.43 -17.31
CA LYS A 7 -20.44 0.00 -15.94
C LYS A 7 -19.07 -0.68 -15.83
N LYS A 8 -18.52 -1.24 -16.91
CA LYS A 8 -17.16 -1.80 -16.91
C LYS A 8 -16.04 -0.74 -16.93
N LEU A 9 -16.38 0.55 -17.09
CA LEU A 9 -15.42 1.66 -17.02
C LEU A 9 -15.32 2.30 -15.61
N ALA A 10 -16.17 1.89 -14.66
CA ALA A 10 -16.02 2.20 -13.25
C ALA A 10 -15.43 0.95 -12.57
N THR A 11 -14.15 0.81 -12.28
CA THR A 11 -13.26 1.72 -11.57
C THR A 11 -11.84 1.23 -11.86
N ALA A 12 -11.07 1.93 -12.70
CA ALA A 12 -9.68 1.54 -12.96
C ALA A 12 -8.89 1.48 -11.64
N PRO A 13 -7.96 0.53 -11.47
CA PRO A 13 -7.12 0.48 -10.29
C PRO A 13 -6.41 1.81 -10.04
N LEU A 14 -6.40 2.28 -8.79
CA LEU A 14 -5.56 3.40 -8.40
C LEU A 14 -4.20 2.87 -7.95
N SER A 15 -3.12 3.44 -8.45
CA SER A 15 -1.76 3.08 -8.05
C SER A 15 -1.04 4.28 -7.45
N PHE A 16 -0.48 4.10 -6.26
CA PHE A 16 0.28 5.09 -5.52
C PHE A 16 1.67 4.53 -5.23
N THR A 17 2.71 5.31 -5.51
CA THR A 17 4.09 4.95 -5.19
C THR A 17 4.62 5.92 -4.15
N TYR A 18 4.96 5.42 -2.96
CA TYR A 18 5.56 6.19 -1.90
C TYR A 18 7.05 5.82 -1.78
N PRO A 19 7.99 6.73 -2.09
CA PRO A 19 9.42 6.44 -1.94
C PRO A 19 9.82 6.44 -0.45
N ILE A 20 10.49 5.38 0.00
CA ILE A 20 11.18 5.35 1.30
C ILE A 20 12.62 5.86 1.12
N THR A 21 13.29 5.37 0.07
CA THR A 21 14.62 5.81 -0.36
C THR A 21 14.61 5.99 -1.89
N ALA A 22 15.76 6.33 -2.48
CA ALA A 22 15.89 6.41 -3.94
C ALA A 22 15.62 5.08 -4.66
N SER A 23 15.85 3.95 -3.97
CA SER A 23 15.73 2.61 -4.57
C SER A 23 14.62 1.77 -3.96
N VAL A 24 14.09 2.14 -2.78
CA VAL A 24 13.02 1.40 -2.08
C VAL A 24 11.76 2.24 -2.04
N SER A 25 10.64 1.66 -2.47
CA SER A 25 9.33 2.31 -2.43
C SER A 25 8.23 1.34 -1.98
N ILE A 26 7.12 1.91 -1.53
CA ILE A 26 5.88 1.18 -1.27
C ILE A 26 4.93 1.49 -2.41
N LEU A 27 4.58 0.46 -3.17
CA LEU A 27 3.52 0.53 -4.17
C LEU A 27 2.21 0.11 -3.52
N THR A 28 1.20 0.97 -3.55
CA THR A 28 -0.16 0.66 -3.12
C THR A 28 -1.08 0.65 -4.33
N THR A 29 -1.77 -0.46 -4.57
CA THR A 29 -2.77 -0.60 -5.62
C THR A 29 -4.14 -0.82 -4.99
N VAL A 30 -5.09 0.05 -5.32
CA VAL A 30 -6.46 0.04 -4.78
C VAL A 30 -7.42 -0.41 -5.87
N THR A 31 -8.27 -1.38 -5.53
CA THR A 31 -9.23 -1.99 -6.47
C THR A 31 -10.60 -2.21 -5.82
N GLY A 32 -11.56 -2.61 -6.64
CA GLY A 32 -12.95 -2.87 -6.25
C GLY A 32 -13.88 -1.68 -6.45
N ASP A 33 -15.16 -1.96 -6.58
CA ASP A 33 -16.21 -0.98 -6.92
C ASP A 33 -16.36 0.12 -5.87
N SER A 34 -16.05 -0.17 -4.61
CA SER A 34 -16.02 0.81 -3.51
C SER A 34 -14.60 1.04 -2.99
N ARG A 35 -13.58 0.70 -3.78
CA ARG A 35 -12.16 0.81 -3.41
C ARG A 35 -11.84 0.13 -2.08
N GLN A 36 -12.48 -1.02 -1.83
CA GLN A 36 -12.40 -1.74 -0.56
C GLN A 36 -11.21 -2.71 -0.47
N TYR A 37 -10.44 -2.86 -1.55
CA TYR A 37 -9.25 -3.70 -1.60
C TYR A 37 -8.01 -2.83 -1.78
N ALA A 38 -7.00 -3.01 -0.93
CA ALA A 38 -5.72 -2.33 -1.05
C ALA A 38 -4.58 -3.33 -0.97
N SER A 39 -3.82 -3.46 -2.06
CA SER A 39 -2.61 -4.28 -2.10
C SER A 39 -1.39 -3.38 -1.96
N VAL A 40 -0.54 -3.69 -1.00
CA VAL A 40 0.75 -3.02 -0.79
C VAL A 40 1.87 -3.94 -1.24
N ALA A 41 2.92 -3.37 -1.80
CA ALA A 41 4.15 -4.08 -2.14
C ALA A 41 5.35 -3.22 -1.78
N VAL A 42 6.36 -3.84 -1.17
CA VAL A 42 7.68 -3.23 -1.00
C VAL A 42 8.49 -3.53 -2.26
N ILE A 43 8.86 -2.48 -2.96
CA ILE A 43 9.59 -2.55 -4.23
C ILE A 43 11.02 -2.07 -4.03
N TYR A 44 12.00 -2.84 -4.52
CA TYR A 44 13.39 -2.44 -4.64
C TYR A 44 13.81 -2.43 -6.11
N GLY A 45 14.04 -1.25 -6.67
CA GLY A 45 14.22 -1.09 -8.12
C GLY A 45 12.97 -1.52 -8.88
N SER A 46 13.06 -2.63 -9.62
CA SER A 46 11.94 -3.26 -10.33
C SER A 46 11.39 -4.53 -9.67
N MET A 47 11.99 -4.96 -8.55
CA MET A 47 11.64 -6.21 -7.87
C MET A 47 10.67 -5.97 -6.71
N SER A 48 9.61 -6.77 -6.63
CA SER A 48 8.78 -6.85 -5.43
C SER A 48 9.42 -7.81 -4.43
N LEU A 49 9.79 -7.30 -3.26
CA LEU A 49 10.39 -8.10 -2.18
C LEU A 49 9.35 -8.72 -1.26
N TRP A 50 8.21 -8.05 -1.13
CA TRP A 50 7.07 -8.50 -0.36
C TRP A 50 5.81 -7.81 -0.88
N SER A 51 4.68 -8.49 -0.75
CA SER A 51 3.37 -7.90 -1.02
C SER A 51 2.33 -8.46 -0.07
N GLY A 52 1.28 -7.67 0.17
CA GLY A 52 0.16 -8.07 1.00
C GLY A 52 -1.11 -7.34 0.59
N THR A 53 -2.26 -7.98 0.78
CA THR A 53 -3.57 -7.40 0.46
C THR A 53 -4.38 -7.21 1.73
N MET A 54 -4.93 -6.01 1.88
CA MET A 54 -5.86 -5.62 2.93
C MET A 54 -7.26 -5.51 2.34
N THR A 55 -8.25 -5.80 3.18
CA THR A 55 -9.68 -5.72 2.86
C THR A 55 -10.41 -5.02 3.99
N GLN A 56 -11.69 -4.71 3.81
CA GLN A 56 -12.51 -4.20 4.92
C GLN A 56 -12.59 -5.18 6.13
N MET A 57 -12.60 -6.49 5.88
CA MET A 57 -12.65 -7.49 6.95
C MET A 57 -11.28 -7.75 7.60
N ALA A 58 -10.21 -7.51 6.85
CA ALA A 58 -8.83 -7.63 7.30
C ALA A 58 -8.07 -6.35 6.93
N PRO A 59 -8.32 -5.24 7.65
CA PRO A 59 -7.79 -3.93 7.29
C PRO A 59 -6.33 -3.77 7.67
N LYS A 60 -5.76 -4.71 8.41
CA LYS A 60 -4.36 -4.66 8.83
C LYS A 60 -3.63 -5.87 8.28
N ILE A 61 -2.43 -5.64 7.75
CA ILE A 61 -1.48 -6.69 7.43
C ILE A 61 -0.13 -6.38 8.08
N THR A 62 0.56 -7.43 8.50
CA THR A 62 1.87 -7.35 9.14
C THR A 62 2.89 -8.07 8.26
N ILE A 63 4.08 -7.50 8.16
CA ILE A 63 5.22 -8.10 7.47
C ILE A 63 5.75 -9.25 8.34
N PRO A 64 5.77 -10.50 7.83
CA PRO A 64 6.06 -11.68 8.65
C PRO A 64 7.56 -11.99 8.82
N TYR A 65 8.44 -11.27 8.13
CA TYR A 65 9.90 -11.45 8.18
C TYR A 65 10.63 -10.17 7.81
N ASP A 66 11.92 -10.07 8.15
CA ASP A 66 12.75 -8.93 7.75
C ASP A 66 12.87 -8.85 6.21
N ILE A 67 12.56 -7.68 5.63
CA ILE A 67 12.76 -7.41 4.20
C ILE A 67 14.06 -6.64 4.03
N VAL A 68 15.07 -7.32 3.48
CA VAL A 68 16.39 -6.72 3.18
C VAL A 68 16.37 -6.11 1.78
N ALA A 69 16.62 -4.81 1.67
CA ALA A 69 16.55 -4.04 0.44
C ALA A 69 17.78 -3.13 0.29
N GLY A 70 18.88 -3.70 -0.20
CA GLY A 70 20.17 -3.00 -0.30
C GLY A 70 20.72 -2.65 1.08
N GLU A 71 20.90 -1.36 1.35
CA GLU A 71 21.47 -0.86 2.61
C GLU A 71 20.45 -0.71 3.74
N ILE A 72 19.16 -0.89 3.47
CA ILE A 72 18.11 -0.86 4.48
C ILE A 72 17.44 -2.21 4.65
N THR A 73 16.97 -2.46 5.86
CA THR A 73 16.13 -3.59 6.23
C THR A 73 14.85 -3.05 6.84
N ILE A 74 13.70 -3.42 6.29
CA ILE A 74 12.40 -3.22 6.95
C ILE A 74 12.21 -4.40 7.88
N LYS A 75 12.16 -4.15 9.18
CA LYS A 75 12.05 -5.19 10.19
C LYS A 75 10.70 -5.89 10.15
N GLU A 76 10.72 -7.18 10.51
CA GLU A 76 9.52 -7.95 10.79
C GLU A 76 8.62 -7.24 11.81
N GLY A 77 7.31 -7.51 11.75
CA GLY A 77 6.34 -6.88 12.65
C GLY A 77 5.89 -5.47 12.20
N GLY A 78 6.57 -4.86 11.23
CA GLY A 78 6.05 -3.68 10.53
C GLY A 78 4.67 -3.96 9.92
N SER A 79 3.77 -2.97 9.91
CA SER A 79 2.39 -3.17 9.50
C SER A 79 1.85 -2.07 8.59
N PHE A 80 0.84 -2.44 7.81
CA PHE A 80 0.04 -1.54 7.01
C PHE A 80 -1.40 -1.61 7.48
N THR A 81 -2.05 -0.45 7.55
CA THR A 81 -3.46 -0.33 7.95
C THR A 81 -4.24 0.41 6.87
N LEU A 82 -5.30 -0.23 6.39
CA LEU A 82 -6.29 0.28 5.47
C LEU A 82 -7.39 1.00 6.25
N THR A 83 -7.63 2.25 5.88
CA THR A 83 -8.84 2.99 6.22
C THR A 83 -9.74 2.98 4.99
N ILE A 84 -10.97 2.46 5.14
CA ILE A 84 -11.96 2.42 4.06
C ILE A 84 -12.53 3.83 3.84
N PRO A 85 -12.63 4.31 2.59
CA PRO A 85 -13.21 5.62 2.32
C PRO A 85 -14.69 5.68 2.71
N THR A 86 -15.13 6.84 3.17
CA THR A 86 -16.55 7.18 3.37
C THR A 86 -16.85 8.53 2.73
N THR A 87 -18.11 8.96 2.76
CA THR A 87 -18.49 10.31 2.30
C THR A 87 -17.84 11.45 3.11
N MET A 88 -17.32 11.16 4.30
CA MET A 88 -16.71 12.15 5.21
C MET A 88 -15.20 11.97 5.39
N GLN A 89 -14.62 10.86 4.92
CA GLN A 89 -13.18 10.59 5.04
C GLN A 89 -12.62 9.90 3.81
N ASN A 90 -11.42 10.29 3.40
CA ASN A 90 -10.70 9.59 2.36
C ASN A 90 -10.27 8.20 2.83
N GLY A 91 -10.23 7.27 1.89
CA GLY A 91 -9.58 5.99 2.07
C GLY A 91 -8.09 6.20 2.09
N SER A 92 -7.37 5.39 2.87
CA SER A 92 -5.93 5.51 2.97
C SER A 92 -5.26 4.21 3.36
N VAL A 93 -3.96 4.11 3.05
CA VAL A 93 -3.08 3.12 3.67
C VAL A 93 -2.04 3.87 4.48
N ALA A 94 -1.98 3.57 5.78
CA ALA A 94 -0.91 4.00 6.66
C ALA A 94 0.09 2.86 6.87
N ALA A 95 1.39 3.17 6.74
CA ALA A 95 2.48 2.29 7.05
C ALA A 95 3.06 2.65 8.42
N ASN A 96 3.29 1.64 9.27
CA ASN A 96 4.01 1.74 10.52
C ASN A 96 5.10 0.67 10.52
N LEU A 97 6.32 1.07 10.20
CA LEU A 97 7.45 0.19 9.94
C LEU A 97 8.63 0.56 10.86
N THR A 98 9.57 -0.36 11.00
CA THR A 98 10.89 -0.06 11.58
C THR A 98 11.93 -0.28 10.50
N ILE A 99 12.67 0.78 10.16
CA ILE A 99 13.69 0.75 9.12
C ILE A 99 15.05 0.78 9.79
N MET A 100 15.85 -0.23 9.51
CA MET A 100 17.22 -0.36 9.97
C MET A 100 18.16 -0.15 8.80
N SER A 101 19.14 0.73 8.94
CA SER A 101 20.30 0.84 8.06
C SER A 101 21.55 0.32 8.77
N THR A 102 22.70 0.38 8.11
CA THR A 102 24.00 0.04 8.71
C THR A 102 24.36 0.88 9.95
N THR A 103 23.79 2.07 10.08
CA THR A 103 24.18 3.05 11.11
C THR A 103 23.07 3.39 12.10
N GLN A 104 21.81 3.12 11.77
CA GLN A 104 20.68 3.52 12.61
C GLN A 104 19.48 2.61 12.44
N THR A 105 18.63 2.55 13.48
CA THR A 105 17.28 1.99 13.40
C THR A 105 16.29 3.09 13.74
N VAL A 106 15.34 3.35 12.85
CA VAL A 106 14.34 4.42 13.03
C VAL A 106 12.93 3.90 12.78
N PRO A 107 11.94 4.38 13.57
CA PRO A 107 10.55 4.15 13.24
C PRO A 107 10.17 4.96 12.00
N PHE A 108 9.36 4.37 11.13
CA PHE A 108 8.79 5.01 9.96
C PHE A 108 7.27 4.92 10.06
N THR A 109 6.60 6.08 10.14
CA THR A 109 5.14 6.15 10.14
C THR A 109 4.68 7.18 9.13
N ALA A 110 3.94 6.74 8.11
CA ALA A 110 3.48 7.60 7.03
C ALA A 110 2.17 7.09 6.41
N VAL A 111 1.38 8.01 5.85
CA VAL A 111 0.29 7.66 4.93
C VAL A 111 0.90 7.49 3.54
N VAL A 112 0.90 6.25 3.04
CA VAL A 112 1.58 5.87 1.80
C VAL A 112 0.65 5.88 0.58
N ALA A 113 -0.65 5.96 0.82
CA ALA A 113 -1.67 6.15 -0.21
C ALA A 113 -2.92 6.81 0.39
N SER A 114 -3.61 7.64 -0.39
CA SER A 114 -4.89 8.27 -0.01
C SER A 114 -5.77 8.48 -1.24
N TRP A 115 -7.06 8.19 -1.13
CA TRP A 115 -8.02 8.28 -2.23
C TRP A 115 -9.44 8.64 -1.77
N PRO A 116 -10.26 9.31 -2.60
CA PRO A 116 -11.66 9.61 -2.28
C PRO A 116 -12.57 8.37 -2.43
N VAL A 117 -13.78 8.39 -1.84
CA VAL A 117 -14.78 7.30 -1.87
C VAL A 117 -15.25 6.93 -3.27
N SER A 118 -15.25 7.90 -4.16
CA SER A 118 -15.40 7.74 -5.60
C SER A 118 -14.75 8.96 -6.26
N SER A 119 -14.13 8.77 -7.42
CA SER A 119 -13.74 9.87 -8.32
C SER A 119 -14.85 10.11 -9.34
#